data_AF-A0A956FCD3-F1
#
_entry.id   AF-A0A956FCD3-F1
#
_cell.length_a   1.000
_cell.length_b   1.000
_cell.length_c   1.000
_cell.angle_alpha   90.00
_cell.angle_beta   90.00
_cell.angle_gamma   90.00
#
_symmetry.space_group_name_H-M   'P 1'
#
loop_
_entity.id
_entity.type
_entity.pdbx_description
1 polymer ?
#
loop_
_entity_poly.entity_id
_entity_poly.type
_entity_poly.pdbx_seq_one_letter_code
_entity_poly.pdbx_strand_id
1 'polypeptide(L)'
;MTLARRHGELRGRVQGVGMRPCVAELARALELAGQVRNDAGGVVIEIEGPLARLDRFVERLTAEAPAAARIEEARWQERPPRGERGFAIADSRVEVTPRVGVAPDLRVCSACLAEVRDPGDRRFGHPFSTCLACGPRFSVVRALPYDRARTSMAAFEMCEECRAEHAKVGGRRHHAQALACARCGPRLRLLDARGEALAHDGEALMAAAEALRRGRIVALLGVGGFQLLVDALDEAAVARLR
;
A
#
# COMPACT_ATOMS: atom_id res chain seq x y z
N MET A 1 -12.46 12.81 35.37
CA MET A 1 -12.23 11.60 34.54
C MET A 1 -10.78 11.20 34.71
N THR A 2 -10.50 9.96 35.09
CA THR A 2 -9.12 9.47 35.20
C THR A 2 -8.52 9.36 33.80
N LEU A 3 -7.44 10.11 33.56
CA LEU A 3 -6.67 10.07 32.32
C LEU A 3 -5.52 9.08 32.48
N ALA A 4 -5.27 8.31 31.43
CA ALA A 4 -4.12 7.43 31.34
C ALA A 4 -3.53 7.50 29.93
N ARG A 5 -2.28 7.08 29.80
CA ARG A 5 -1.67 6.78 28.51
C ARG A 5 -1.49 5.28 28.38
N ARG A 6 -1.64 4.72 27.19
CA ARG A 6 -1.28 3.32 26.89
C ARG A 6 -0.27 3.27 25.76
N HIS A 7 0.74 2.45 26.00
CA HIS A 7 1.72 2.02 25.01
C HIS A 7 1.29 0.65 24.47
N GLY A 8 1.04 0.57 23.16
CA GLY A 8 0.67 -0.64 22.45
C GLY A 8 1.75 -1.08 21.47
N GLU A 9 2.07 -2.37 21.47
CA GLU A 9 2.90 -3.02 20.45
C GLU A 9 2.08 -4.10 19.74
N LEU A 10 1.90 -3.97 18.43
CA LEU A 10 1.26 -4.99 17.59
C LEU A 10 2.32 -5.72 16.76
N ARG A 11 2.29 -7.05 16.75
CA ARG A 11 3.17 -7.90 15.93
C ARG A 11 2.36 -8.82 15.02
N GLY A 12 3.04 -9.38 14.01
CA GLY A 12 2.45 -10.19 12.94
C GLY A 12 2.46 -9.45 11.60
N ARG A 13 1.51 -9.74 10.71
CA ARG A 13 1.36 -9.03 9.43
C ARG A 13 0.58 -7.74 9.65
N VAL A 14 1.26 -6.72 10.16
CA VAL A 14 0.64 -5.43 10.55
C VAL A 14 1.20 -4.22 9.81
N GLN A 15 2.22 -4.41 8.96
CA GLN A 15 2.81 -3.34 8.14
C GLN A 15 2.47 -3.51 6.66
N GLY A 16 2.35 -2.38 5.94
CA GLY A 16 1.93 -2.37 4.54
C GLY A 16 0.46 -2.74 4.32
N VAL A 17 -0.33 -2.88 5.38
CA VAL A 17 -1.74 -3.29 5.32
C VAL A 17 -2.72 -2.17 5.68
N GLY A 18 -2.23 -0.94 5.88
CA GLY A 18 -3.06 0.20 6.28
C GLY A 18 -3.33 0.30 7.78
N MET A 19 -2.55 -0.37 8.63
CA MET A 19 -2.73 -0.33 10.09
C MET A 19 -2.56 1.09 10.68
N ARG A 20 -1.53 1.85 10.26
CA ARG A 20 -1.31 3.22 10.72
C ARG A 20 -2.51 4.15 10.44
N PRO A 21 -3.08 4.21 9.22
CA PRO A 21 -4.35 4.87 8.95
C PRO A 21 -5.51 4.42 9.84
N CYS A 22 -5.75 3.11 9.95
CA CYS A 22 -6.83 2.54 10.76
C CYS A 22 -6.73 2.99 12.23
N VAL A 23 -5.54 2.87 12.84
CA VAL A 23 -5.28 3.34 14.21
C VAL A 23 -5.56 4.84 14.34
N ALA A 24 -5.09 5.66 13.39
CA ALA A 24 -5.29 7.11 13.44
C ALA A 24 -6.76 7.51 13.30
N GLU A 25 -7.55 6.77 12.51
CA GLU A 25 -8.99 6.98 12.38
C GLU A 25 -9.74 6.59 13.66
N LEU A 26 -9.41 5.43 14.23
CA LEU A 26 -9.98 4.96 15.50
C LEU A 26 -9.68 5.91 16.65
N ALA A 27 -8.43 6.36 16.78
CA ALA A 27 -8.02 7.27 17.85
C ALA A 27 -8.76 8.61 17.75
N ARG A 28 -8.91 9.17 16.54
CA ARG A 28 -9.67 10.41 16.32
C ARG A 28 -11.16 10.23 16.60
N ALA A 29 -11.77 9.13 16.14
CA ALA A 29 -13.18 8.83 16.39
C ALA A 29 -13.50 8.66 17.88
N LEU A 30 -12.50 8.27 18.68
CA LEU A 30 -12.61 8.15 20.14
C LEU A 30 -12.03 9.35 20.89
N GLU A 31 -11.64 10.42 20.19
CA GLU A 31 -11.04 11.64 20.76
C GLU A 31 -9.85 11.33 21.69
N LEU A 32 -8.99 10.41 21.26
CA LEU A 32 -7.74 10.06 21.93
C LEU A 32 -6.58 10.86 21.32
N ALA A 33 -5.66 11.30 22.19
CA ALA A 33 -4.43 11.94 21.75
C ALA A 33 -3.31 10.90 21.60
N GLY A 34 -2.26 11.23 20.85
CA GLY A 34 -1.04 10.42 20.76
C GLY A 34 -0.56 10.17 19.34
N GLN A 35 0.02 9.01 19.09
CA GLN A 35 0.64 8.70 17.81
C GLN A 35 0.72 7.21 17.49
N VAL A 36 0.84 6.92 16.20
CA VAL A 36 1.17 5.58 15.70
C VAL A 36 2.35 5.64 14.75
N ARG A 37 3.25 4.66 14.83
CA ARG A 37 4.39 4.52 13.92
C ARG A 37 4.68 3.05 13.63
N ASN A 38 5.38 2.79 12.52
CA ASN A 38 5.99 1.49 12.33
C ASN A 38 7.38 1.47 12.99
N ASP A 39 7.81 0.31 13.46
CA ASP A 39 9.21 0.05 13.76
C ASP A 39 9.66 -1.26 13.11
N ALA A 40 10.84 -1.81 13.48
CA ALA A 40 11.29 -3.09 12.92
C ALA A 40 10.50 -4.30 13.49
N GLY A 41 9.87 -4.14 14.65
CA GLY A 41 9.19 -5.19 15.41
C GLY A 41 7.67 -5.25 15.19
N GLY A 42 7.06 -4.21 14.63
CA GLY A 42 5.62 -4.15 14.41
C GLY A 42 5.06 -2.75 14.18
N VAL A 43 3.88 -2.50 14.76
CA VAL A 43 3.26 -1.18 14.85
C VAL A 43 3.23 -0.78 16.31
N VAL A 44 3.75 0.42 16.62
CA VAL A 44 3.76 0.98 17.97
C VAL A 44 2.73 2.10 18.06
N ILE A 45 1.91 2.05 19.10
CA ILE A 45 0.79 2.94 19.35
C ILE A 45 1.00 3.59 20.72
N GLU A 46 0.91 4.92 20.78
CA GLU A 46 0.74 5.67 22.02
C GLU A 46 -0.63 6.34 21.95
N ILE A 47 -1.49 6.06 22.92
CA ILE A 47 -2.81 6.70 23.05
C ILE A 47 -3.00 7.24 24.46
N GLU A 48 -3.57 8.43 24.57
CA GLU A 48 -3.85 9.10 25.83
C GLU A 48 -5.29 9.60 25.87
N GLY A 49 -5.95 9.39 27.00
CA GLY A 49 -7.31 9.86 27.22
C GLY A 49 -8.00 9.20 28.41
N PRO A 50 -9.33 9.38 28.53
CA PRO A 50 -10.13 8.70 29.54
C PRO A 50 -10.06 7.18 29.42
N LEU A 51 -9.91 6.47 30.54
CA LEU A 51 -9.79 5.00 30.59
C LEU A 51 -10.83 4.26 29.72
N ALA A 52 -12.11 4.63 29.82
CA ALA A 52 -13.18 4.00 29.03
C ALA A 52 -12.99 4.14 27.50
N ARG A 53 -12.38 5.24 27.03
CA ARG A 53 -12.08 5.43 25.61
C ARG A 53 -10.87 4.62 25.18
N LEU A 54 -9.88 4.44 26.06
CA LEU A 54 -8.72 3.58 25.84
C LEU A 54 -9.14 2.09 25.75
N ASP A 55 -10.03 1.63 26.61
CA ASP A 55 -10.58 0.27 26.57
C ASP A 55 -11.33 0.03 25.25
N ARG A 56 -12.24 0.96 24.91
CA ARG A 56 -12.99 0.91 23.66
C ARG A 56 -12.07 0.94 22.43
N PHE A 57 -10.94 1.64 22.49
CA PHE A 57 -9.98 1.64 21.39
C PHE A 57 -9.37 0.26 21.17
N VAL A 58 -8.96 -0.44 22.23
CA VAL A 58 -8.34 -1.76 22.13
C VAL A 58 -9.34 -2.79 21.58
N GLU A 59 -10.59 -2.74 22.04
CA GLU A 59 -11.68 -3.58 21.54
C GLU A 59 -11.93 -3.34 20.03
N ARG A 60 -12.14 -2.08 19.65
CA ARG A 60 -12.41 -1.70 18.25
C ARG A 60 -11.25 -2.00 17.33
N LEU A 61 -10.01 -1.79 17.76
CA LEU A 61 -8.84 -2.06 16.92
C LEU A 61 -8.75 -3.53 16.49
N THR A 62 -9.16 -4.44 17.37
CA THR A 62 -9.15 -5.88 17.05
C THR A 62 -10.25 -6.22 16.05
N ALA A 63 -11.43 -5.61 16.18
CA ALA A 63 -12.57 -5.85 15.30
C ALA A 63 -12.49 -5.13 13.94
N GLU A 64 -11.90 -3.94 13.90
CA GLU A 64 -11.85 -3.04 12.75
C GLU A 64 -10.47 -3.02 12.06
N ALA A 65 -9.58 -3.95 12.45
CA ALA A 65 -8.28 -4.11 11.80
C ALA A 65 -8.44 -4.28 10.27
N PRO A 66 -7.52 -3.75 9.46
CA PRO A 66 -7.59 -3.92 8.00
C PRO A 66 -7.67 -5.40 7.62
N ALA A 67 -8.47 -5.75 6.61
CA ALA A 67 -8.68 -7.16 6.20
C ALA A 67 -7.38 -7.90 5.81
N ALA A 68 -6.36 -7.18 5.34
CA ALA A 68 -5.06 -7.77 5.02
C ALA A 68 -4.14 -7.94 6.26
N ALA A 69 -4.51 -7.32 7.39
CA ALA A 69 -3.76 -7.39 8.62
C ALA A 69 -3.99 -8.73 9.33
N ARG A 70 -2.95 -9.21 10.01
CA ARG A 70 -3.03 -10.33 10.94
C ARG A 70 -2.23 -9.96 12.18
N ILE A 71 -2.93 -9.62 13.25
CA ILE A 71 -2.33 -9.37 14.55
C ILE A 71 -2.11 -10.73 15.21
N GLU A 72 -0.86 -11.09 15.42
CA GLU A 72 -0.48 -12.35 16.08
C GLU A 72 -0.22 -12.14 17.57
N GLU A 73 0.23 -10.93 17.93
CA GLU A 73 0.45 -10.52 19.30
C GLU A 73 0.12 -9.04 19.45
N ALA A 74 -0.58 -8.70 20.53
CA ALA A 74 -0.84 -7.32 20.92
C ALA A 74 -0.50 -7.15 22.40
N ARG A 75 0.50 -6.33 22.70
CA ARG A 75 0.88 -6.00 24.08
C ARG A 75 0.46 -4.58 24.40
N TRP A 76 -0.16 -4.38 25.56
CA TRP A 76 -0.56 -3.06 26.04
C TRP A 76 0.02 -2.83 27.43
N GLN A 77 0.55 -1.62 27.65
CA GLN A 77 1.10 -1.21 28.93
C GLN A 77 0.56 0.18 29.28
N GLU A 78 0.01 0.33 30.48
CA GLU A 78 -0.39 1.63 30.98
C GLU A 78 0.84 2.48 31.35
N ARG A 79 0.74 3.79 31.11
CA ARG A 79 1.78 4.78 31.31
C ARG A 79 1.16 6.07 31.87
N PRO A 80 1.93 6.89 32.61
CA PRO A 80 1.47 8.20 33.06
C PRO A 80 1.10 9.10 31.86
N PRO A 81 0.00 9.88 31.95
CA PRO A 81 -0.37 10.84 30.92
C PRO A 81 0.68 11.96 30.79
N ARG A 82 0.77 12.54 29.59
CA ARG A 82 1.70 13.61 29.20
C ARG A 82 0.99 14.91 28.80
N GLY A 83 -0.33 14.91 28.71
CA GLY A 83 -1.12 16.04 28.23
C GLY A 83 -1.03 16.23 26.71
N GLU A 84 -0.86 15.14 25.96
CA GLU A 84 -0.78 15.17 24.50
C GLU A 84 -2.10 15.67 23.89
N ARG A 85 -2.03 16.32 22.72
CA ARG A 85 -3.21 16.84 22.01
C ARG A 85 -3.20 16.38 20.56
N GLY A 86 -4.36 15.90 20.11
CA GLY A 86 -4.54 15.38 18.76
C GLY A 86 -3.80 14.05 18.54
N PHE A 87 -4.02 13.46 17.38
CA PHE A 87 -3.42 12.17 17.01
C PHE A 87 -2.71 12.25 15.66
N ALA A 88 -1.48 11.73 15.60
CA ALA A 88 -0.62 11.78 14.42
C ALA A 88 -0.10 10.39 14.00
N ILE A 89 0.17 10.23 12.70
CA ILE A 89 1.00 9.12 12.21
C ILE A 89 2.43 9.65 12.19
N ALA A 90 3.27 9.13 13.08
CA ALA A 90 4.65 9.56 13.25
C ALA A 90 5.60 8.79 12.33
N ASP A 91 6.80 9.33 12.16
CA ASP A 91 7.87 8.71 11.38
C ASP A 91 8.24 7.34 11.93
N SER A 92 8.53 6.42 11.02
CA SER A 92 8.90 5.06 11.40
C SER A 92 10.31 5.02 12.01
N ARG A 93 10.49 4.15 13.02
CA ARG A 93 11.78 3.98 13.69
C ARG A 93 12.54 2.77 13.16
N VAL A 94 13.80 2.98 12.80
CA VAL A 94 14.67 1.95 12.27
C VAL A 94 15.41 1.29 13.43
N GLU A 95 15.14 0.01 13.68
CA GLU A 95 15.93 -0.82 14.60
C GLU A 95 16.59 -1.98 13.87
N VAL A 96 17.62 -2.57 14.48
CA VAL A 96 18.62 -3.42 13.81
C VAL A 96 18.07 -4.79 13.39
N THR A 97 16.95 -5.26 13.97
CA THR A 97 16.43 -6.62 13.69
C THR A 97 14.94 -6.61 13.35
N PRO A 98 14.55 -6.83 12.08
CA PRO A 98 13.16 -6.98 11.71
C PRO A 98 12.57 -8.27 12.29
N ARG A 99 11.40 -8.18 12.96
CA ARG A 99 10.65 -9.34 13.48
C ARG A 99 9.22 -9.45 12.89
N VAL A 100 8.97 -8.78 11.77
CA VAL A 100 7.63 -8.59 11.20
C VAL A 100 7.51 -9.25 9.83
N GLY A 101 6.38 -9.91 9.60
CA GLY A 101 6.01 -10.44 8.29
C GLY A 101 5.58 -9.32 7.34
N VAL A 102 6.18 -9.27 6.15
CA VAL A 102 5.75 -8.39 5.07
C VAL A 102 4.42 -8.91 4.49
N ALA A 103 3.49 -8.00 4.20
CA ALA A 103 2.23 -8.40 3.57
C ALA A 103 2.44 -8.93 2.14
N PRO A 104 1.65 -9.92 1.69
CA PRO A 104 1.68 -10.38 0.31
C PRO A 104 1.17 -9.30 -0.65
N ASP A 105 1.51 -9.45 -1.92
CA ASP A 105 0.93 -8.62 -2.98
C ASP A 105 -0.58 -8.89 -3.12
N LEU A 106 -1.36 -7.85 -3.37
CA LEU A 106 -2.82 -7.94 -3.44
C LEU A 106 -3.34 -7.54 -4.82
N ARG A 107 -4.35 -8.28 -5.31
CA ARG A 107 -5.07 -7.92 -6.55
C ARG A 107 -5.69 -6.53 -6.45
N VAL A 108 -5.85 -5.85 -7.59
CA VAL A 108 -6.54 -4.55 -7.66
C VAL A 108 -7.95 -4.65 -7.06
N CYS A 109 -8.32 -3.66 -6.23
CA CYS A 109 -9.68 -3.59 -5.67
C CYS A 109 -10.66 -2.98 -6.68
N SER A 110 -11.96 -3.24 -6.51
CA SER A 110 -13.02 -2.72 -7.38
C SER A 110 -13.00 -1.19 -7.49
N ALA A 111 -12.72 -0.48 -6.40
CA ALA A 111 -12.66 0.98 -6.40
C ALA A 111 -11.48 1.53 -7.22
N CYS A 112 -10.30 0.92 -7.16
CA CYS A 112 -9.18 1.30 -8.04
C CYS A 112 -9.48 0.94 -9.50
N LEU A 113 -10.14 -0.19 -9.75
CA LEU A 113 -10.50 -0.61 -11.09
C LEU A 113 -11.53 0.32 -11.73
N ALA A 114 -12.48 0.84 -10.95
CA ALA A 114 -13.47 1.82 -11.40
C ALA A 114 -12.79 3.10 -11.89
N GLU A 115 -11.87 3.67 -11.11
CA GLU A 115 -11.13 4.89 -11.50
C GLU A 115 -10.29 4.70 -12.76
N VAL A 116 -9.61 3.56 -12.92
CA VAL A 116 -8.82 3.28 -14.13
C VAL A 116 -9.69 3.17 -15.37
N ARG A 117 -10.98 2.86 -15.20
CA ARG A 117 -11.96 2.73 -16.29
C ARG A 117 -12.79 4.00 -16.54
N ASP A 118 -12.71 5.00 -15.65
CA ASP A 118 -13.49 6.22 -15.75
C ASP A 118 -12.70 7.30 -16.51
N PRO A 119 -13.14 7.73 -17.72
CA PRO A 119 -12.48 8.80 -18.47
C PRO A 119 -12.43 10.15 -17.74
N GLY A 120 -13.29 10.36 -16.75
CA GLY A 120 -13.30 11.56 -15.91
C GLY A 120 -12.33 11.51 -14.73
N ASP A 121 -11.78 10.34 -14.39
CA ASP A 121 -10.81 10.21 -13.30
C ASP A 121 -9.39 10.49 -13.77
N ARG A 122 -8.57 11.13 -12.92
CA ARG A 122 -7.17 11.43 -13.22
C ARG A 122 -6.31 10.18 -13.47
N ARG A 123 -6.77 9.01 -13.04
CA ARG A 123 -6.10 7.71 -13.19
C ARG A 123 -6.69 6.87 -14.30
N PHE A 124 -7.53 7.45 -15.17
CA PHE A 124 -8.00 6.77 -16.38
C PHE A 124 -6.83 6.15 -17.15
N GLY A 125 -6.95 4.85 -17.43
CA GLY A 125 -5.92 4.09 -18.14
C GLY A 125 -4.58 3.91 -17.40
N HIS A 126 -4.45 4.35 -16.13
CA HIS A 126 -3.18 4.25 -15.41
C HIS A 126 -2.92 2.82 -14.90
N PRO A 127 -1.87 2.13 -15.40
CA PRO A 127 -1.66 0.70 -15.15
C PRO A 127 -1.14 0.39 -13.74
N PHE A 128 -0.62 1.39 -13.01
CA PHE A 128 -0.03 1.23 -11.68
C PHE A 128 -0.92 1.80 -10.55
N SER A 129 -2.23 1.93 -10.79
CA SER A 129 -3.17 2.48 -9.80
C SER A 129 -3.33 1.53 -8.59
N THR A 130 -3.09 2.07 -7.39
CA THR A 130 -3.20 1.32 -6.12
C THR A 130 -3.83 2.18 -5.02
N CYS A 131 -4.21 1.53 -3.93
CA CYS A 131 -4.65 2.19 -2.69
C CYS A 131 -4.18 1.37 -1.47
N LEU A 132 -4.60 1.74 -0.26
CA LEU A 132 -4.25 0.98 0.95
C LEU A 132 -4.71 -0.49 0.91
N ALA A 133 -5.84 -0.77 0.27
CA ALA A 133 -6.47 -2.08 0.24
C ALA A 133 -5.96 -3.02 -0.87
N CYS A 134 -5.11 -2.55 -1.79
CA CYS A 134 -4.66 -3.37 -2.93
C CYS A 134 -3.27 -2.99 -3.45
N GLY A 135 -2.76 -3.77 -4.41
CA GLY A 135 -1.50 -3.51 -5.10
C GLY A 135 -0.30 -4.23 -4.48
N PRO A 136 0.91 -3.93 -4.99
CA PRO A 136 2.13 -4.62 -4.57
C PRO A 136 2.53 -4.22 -3.15
N ARG A 137 3.13 -5.17 -2.44
CA ARG A 137 3.64 -5.08 -1.07
C ARG A 137 4.99 -5.79 -1.00
N PHE A 138 4.99 -7.11 -0.98
CA PHE A 138 6.19 -7.93 -0.88
C PHE A 138 7.14 -7.68 -2.05
N SER A 139 6.62 -7.64 -3.29
CA SER A 139 7.48 -7.49 -4.46
C SER A 139 8.16 -6.14 -4.59
N VAL A 140 7.68 -5.11 -3.87
CA VAL A 140 8.21 -3.74 -3.95
C VAL A 140 8.98 -3.34 -2.70
N VAL A 141 8.89 -4.07 -1.59
CA VAL A 141 9.61 -3.72 -0.37
C VAL A 141 11.10 -4.03 -0.53
N ARG A 142 11.96 -3.12 -0.05
CA ARG A 142 13.42 -3.31 0.02
C ARG A 142 13.87 -3.53 1.47
N ALA A 143 13.24 -2.86 2.42
CA ALA A 143 13.52 -3.00 3.84
C ALA A 143 12.30 -2.61 4.70
N LEU A 144 12.26 -3.09 5.94
CA LEU A 144 11.34 -2.61 6.97
C LEU A 144 12.00 -1.51 7.81
N PRO A 145 11.25 -0.59 8.42
CA PRO A 145 9.79 -0.47 8.43
C PRO A 145 9.18 -0.15 7.06
N TYR A 146 7.93 -0.58 6.80
CA TYR A 146 7.27 -0.39 5.51
C TYR A 146 6.93 1.09 5.27
N ASP A 147 7.77 1.76 4.50
CA ASP A 147 7.61 3.13 4.03
C ASP A 147 8.11 3.28 2.60
N ARG A 148 7.58 4.28 1.88
CA ARG A 148 7.90 4.52 0.46
C ARG A 148 9.39 4.56 0.18
N ALA A 149 10.16 5.27 1.02
CA ALA A 149 11.61 5.39 0.90
C ALA A 149 12.35 4.04 0.96
N ARG A 150 11.70 3.01 1.51
CA ARG A 150 12.21 1.64 1.65
C ARG A 150 11.51 0.66 0.70
N THR A 151 10.95 1.17 -0.40
CA THR A 151 10.38 0.38 -1.49
C THR A 151 11.04 0.76 -2.83
N SER A 152 10.75 0.01 -3.90
CA SER A 152 11.08 0.41 -5.27
C SER A 152 10.42 1.73 -5.68
N MET A 153 9.35 2.15 -4.99
CA MET A 153 8.66 3.42 -5.22
C MET A 153 9.43 4.65 -4.74
N ALA A 154 10.55 4.46 -4.03
CA ALA A 154 11.44 5.56 -3.61
C ALA A 154 12.03 6.35 -4.78
N ALA A 155 12.18 5.72 -5.96
CA ALA A 155 12.68 6.37 -7.17
C ALA A 155 11.67 7.32 -7.83
N PHE A 156 10.42 7.34 -7.36
CA PHE A 156 9.32 8.07 -7.95
C PHE A 156 8.83 9.13 -6.94
N GLU A 157 9.23 10.38 -7.10
CA GLU A 157 8.74 11.46 -6.24
C GLU A 157 7.25 11.70 -6.50
N MET A 158 6.41 11.74 -5.44
CA MET A 158 4.98 12.02 -5.61
C MET A 158 4.75 13.43 -6.13
N CYS A 159 3.89 13.61 -7.13
CA CYS A 159 3.39 14.94 -7.49
C CYS A 159 2.52 15.54 -6.36
N GLU A 160 2.24 16.84 -6.45
CA GLU A 160 1.44 17.57 -5.46
C GLU A 160 0.10 16.89 -5.15
N GLU A 161 -0.62 16.45 -6.17
CA GLU A 161 -1.95 15.86 -6.02
C GLU A 161 -1.88 14.42 -5.47
N CYS A 162 -0.77 13.71 -5.67
CA CYS A 162 -0.50 12.42 -4.99
C CYS A 162 -0.12 12.66 -3.52
N ARG A 163 0.70 13.68 -3.23
CA ARG A 163 1.03 14.06 -1.84
C ARG A 163 -0.21 14.46 -1.05
N ALA A 164 -1.09 15.25 -1.66
CA ALA A 164 -2.36 15.66 -1.03
C ALA A 164 -3.23 14.44 -0.68
N GLU A 165 -3.42 13.50 -1.61
CA GLU A 165 -4.18 12.27 -1.33
C GLU A 165 -3.50 11.37 -0.29
N HIS A 166 -2.16 11.31 -0.29
CA HIS A 166 -1.40 10.55 0.70
C HIS A 166 -1.55 11.14 2.10
N ALA A 167 -1.64 12.47 2.23
CA ALA A 167 -1.82 13.16 3.51
C ALA A 167 -3.29 13.28 3.94
N LYS A 168 -4.26 13.09 3.02
CA LYS A 168 -5.68 13.26 3.31
C LYS A 168 -6.21 12.18 4.24
N VAL A 169 -6.37 12.52 5.51
CA VAL A 169 -7.04 11.70 6.53
C VAL A 169 -8.44 11.28 6.06
N GLY A 170 -8.80 10.02 6.30
CA GLY A 170 -10.07 9.43 5.84
C GLY A 170 -10.14 9.18 4.33
N GLY A 171 -9.10 9.55 3.58
CA GLY A 171 -8.98 9.23 2.16
C GLY A 171 -8.55 7.77 1.96
N ARG A 172 -9.06 7.12 0.91
CA ARG A 172 -8.71 5.73 0.54
C ARG A 172 -7.20 5.49 0.29
N ARG A 173 -6.44 6.58 0.10
CA ARG A 173 -5.00 6.60 -0.18
C ARG A 173 -4.16 7.23 0.92
N HIS A 174 -4.76 7.54 2.07
CA HIS A 174 -4.07 8.05 3.24
C HIS A 174 -2.89 7.13 3.63
N HIS A 175 -1.65 7.61 3.60
CA HIS A 175 -0.44 6.79 3.79
C HIS A 175 -0.27 5.57 2.85
N ALA A 176 -0.85 5.58 1.65
CA ALA A 176 -0.59 4.55 0.64
C ALA A 176 0.84 4.68 0.07
N GLN A 177 1.77 3.86 0.56
CA GLN A 177 3.20 3.99 0.24
C GLN A 177 3.53 3.77 -1.25
N ALA A 178 2.74 2.94 -1.94
CA ALA A 178 2.86 2.66 -3.38
C ALA A 178 2.01 3.59 -4.26
N LEU A 179 1.49 4.70 -3.71
CA LEU A 179 0.68 5.65 -4.44
C LEU A 179 1.47 6.27 -5.60
N ALA A 180 0.83 6.34 -6.77
CA ALA A 180 1.32 7.03 -7.95
C ALA A 180 0.17 7.43 -8.90
N CYS A 181 0.52 8.17 -9.94
CA CYS A 181 -0.32 8.50 -11.09
C CYS A 181 0.55 8.59 -12.35
N ALA A 182 -0.04 8.88 -13.51
CA ALA A 182 0.70 9.01 -14.78
C ALA A 182 1.78 10.11 -14.78
N ARG A 183 1.66 11.13 -13.92
CA ARG A 183 2.64 12.22 -13.80
C ARG A 183 3.88 11.81 -13.03
N CYS A 184 3.72 11.04 -11.95
CA CYS A 184 4.75 10.85 -10.95
C CYS A 184 5.14 9.38 -10.73
N GLY A 185 4.50 8.46 -11.45
CA GLY A 185 4.66 7.02 -11.30
C GLY A 185 5.54 6.37 -12.36
N PRO A 186 5.66 5.04 -12.29
CA PRO A 186 6.26 4.24 -13.35
C PRO A 186 5.49 4.42 -14.68
N ARG A 187 6.21 4.21 -15.78
CA ARG A 187 5.67 4.29 -17.15
C ARG A 187 5.82 2.96 -17.88
N LEU A 188 4.86 2.66 -18.74
CA LEU A 188 4.93 1.46 -19.59
C LEU A 188 5.79 1.73 -20.82
N ARG A 189 6.50 0.70 -21.26
CA ARG A 189 7.25 0.67 -22.51
C ARG A 189 7.03 -0.68 -23.16
N LEU A 190 6.77 -0.67 -24.46
CA LEU A 190 6.86 -1.87 -25.29
C LEU A 190 8.22 -1.85 -25.97
N LEU A 191 8.95 -2.96 -25.85
CA LEU A 191 10.27 -3.12 -26.45
C LEU A 191 10.21 -4.19 -27.54
N ASP A 192 11.08 -4.08 -28.54
CA ASP A 192 11.34 -5.16 -29.48
C ASP A 192 12.35 -6.19 -28.92
N ALA A 193 12.69 -7.20 -29.71
CA ALA A 193 13.63 -8.25 -29.32
C ALA A 193 15.09 -7.75 -29.13
N ARG A 194 15.42 -6.56 -29.60
CA ARG A 194 16.72 -5.91 -29.42
C ARG A 194 16.75 -4.99 -28.20
N GLY A 195 15.60 -4.78 -27.55
CA GLY A 195 15.45 -3.87 -26.41
C GLY A 195 15.10 -2.43 -26.81
N GLU A 196 14.84 -2.18 -28.09
CA GLU A 196 14.49 -0.85 -28.59
C GLU A 196 13.02 -0.53 -28.31
N ALA A 197 12.74 0.72 -27.95
CA ALA A 197 11.38 1.15 -27.62
C ALA A 197 10.51 1.24 -28.87
N LEU A 198 9.41 0.48 -28.89
CA LEU A 198 8.40 0.52 -29.94
C LEU A 198 7.25 1.49 -29.62
N ALA A 199 6.88 1.58 -28.34
CA ALA A 199 5.78 2.43 -27.88
C ALA A 199 5.89 2.71 -26.37
N HIS A 200 5.18 3.72 -25.91
CA HIS A 200 5.15 4.16 -24.50
C HIS A 200 3.73 4.25 -23.95
N ASP A 201 3.58 4.13 -22.63
CA ASP A 201 2.34 4.39 -21.90
C ASP A 201 1.11 3.66 -22.49
N GLY A 202 0.03 4.39 -22.79
CA GLY A 202 -1.21 3.80 -23.32
C GLY A 202 -1.01 3.13 -24.69
N GLU A 203 -0.15 3.69 -25.54
CA GLU A 203 0.17 3.11 -26.85
C GLU A 203 0.90 1.77 -26.70
N ALA A 204 1.80 1.66 -25.70
CA ALA A 204 2.48 0.40 -25.40
C ALA A 204 1.49 -0.71 -25.04
N LEU A 205 0.47 -0.38 -24.23
CA LEU A 205 -0.58 -1.34 -23.86
C LEU A 205 -1.40 -1.77 -25.08
N MET A 206 -1.81 -0.81 -25.92
CA MET A 206 -2.60 -1.10 -27.13
C MET A 206 -1.80 -1.92 -28.15
N ALA A 207 -0.53 -1.58 -28.37
CA ALA A 207 0.35 -2.30 -29.28
C ALA A 207 0.66 -3.72 -28.78
N ALA A 208 0.83 -3.92 -27.46
CA ALA A 208 0.99 -5.24 -26.87
C ALA A 208 -0.27 -6.10 -27.06
N ALA A 209 -1.47 -5.53 -26.83
CA ALA A 209 -2.73 -6.22 -27.07
C ALA A 209 -2.91 -6.59 -28.55
N GLU A 210 -2.55 -5.70 -29.46
CA GLU A 210 -2.58 -5.97 -30.91
C GLU A 210 -1.56 -7.04 -31.33
N ALA A 211 -0.38 -7.07 -30.71
CA ALA A 211 0.61 -8.12 -30.95
C ALA A 211 0.06 -9.50 -30.57
N LEU A 212 -0.61 -9.61 -29.41
CA LEU A 212 -1.28 -10.85 -28.99
C LEU A 212 -2.36 -11.28 -29.98
N ARG A 213 -3.22 -10.36 -30.43
CA ARG A 213 -4.26 -10.64 -31.45
C ARG A 213 -3.70 -11.10 -32.80
N ARG A 214 -2.44 -10.76 -33.10
CA ARG A 214 -1.72 -11.20 -34.31
C ARG A 214 -0.90 -12.48 -34.10
N GLY A 215 -1.16 -13.25 -33.04
CA GLY A 215 -0.47 -14.52 -32.77
C GLY A 215 1.02 -14.34 -32.44
N ARG A 216 1.41 -13.19 -31.86
CA ARG A 216 2.78 -12.97 -31.34
C ARG A 216 2.86 -13.30 -29.85
N ILE A 217 4.07 -13.61 -29.41
CA ILE A 217 4.40 -13.82 -27.99
C ILE A 217 4.81 -12.47 -27.39
N VAL A 218 4.24 -12.10 -26.24
CA VAL A 218 4.58 -10.87 -25.51
C VAL A 218 5.12 -11.22 -24.13
N ALA A 219 6.31 -10.71 -23.78
CA ALA A 219 6.83 -10.77 -22.42
C ALA A 219 6.27 -9.58 -21.60
N LEU A 220 5.42 -9.87 -20.62
CA LEU A 220 4.86 -8.86 -19.72
C LEU A 220 5.58 -8.88 -18.38
N LEU A 221 6.17 -7.74 -17.98
CA LEU A 221 6.64 -7.53 -16.62
C LEU A 221 5.43 -7.31 -15.70
N GLY A 222 5.04 -8.38 -14.99
CA GLY A 222 4.06 -8.33 -13.92
C GLY A 222 4.67 -7.89 -12.60
N VAL A 223 3.85 -7.92 -11.54
CA VAL A 223 4.26 -7.49 -10.18
C VAL A 223 5.37 -8.37 -9.60
N GLY A 224 5.41 -9.66 -9.94
CA GLY A 224 6.36 -10.64 -9.38
C GLY A 224 7.42 -11.12 -10.37
N GLY A 225 7.51 -10.54 -11.57
CA GLY A 225 8.44 -10.97 -12.62
C GLY A 225 7.81 -11.00 -14.01
N PHE A 226 8.55 -11.52 -14.99
CA PHE A 226 8.09 -11.62 -16.36
C PHE A 226 7.20 -12.87 -16.58
N GLN A 227 6.19 -12.71 -17.43
CA GLN A 227 5.35 -13.79 -17.96
C GLN A 227 5.34 -13.72 -19.48
N LEU A 228 5.37 -14.86 -20.15
CA LEU A 228 5.17 -14.94 -21.60
C LEU A 228 3.69 -15.16 -21.88
N LEU A 229 3.12 -14.28 -22.71
CA LEU A 229 1.71 -14.27 -23.06
C LEU A 229 1.54 -14.58 -24.54
N VAL A 230 0.53 -15.40 -24.86
CA VAL A 230 0.01 -15.67 -26.20
C VAL A 230 -1.51 -15.67 -26.15
N ASP A 231 -2.15 -15.52 -27.31
CA ASP A 231 -3.58 -15.84 -27.41
C ASP A 231 -3.77 -17.35 -27.22
N ALA A 232 -4.50 -17.74 -26.18
CA ALA A 232 -4.74 -19.14 -25.85
C ALA A 232 -5.68 -19.84 -26.86
N LEU A 233 -6.36 -19.07 -27.72
CA LEU A 233 -7.22 -19.59 -28.79
C LEU A 233 -6.47 -19.75 -30.12
N ASP A 234 -5.22 -19.27 -30.23
CA ASP A 234 -4.36 -19.46 -31.39
C ASP A 234 -3.41 -20.65 -31.17
N GLU A 235 -3.79 -21.81 -31.74
CA GLU A 235 -3.00 -23.05 -31.62
C GLU A 235 -1.57 -22.89 -32.15
N ALA A 236 -1.36 -22.10 -33.21
CA ALA A 236 -0.04 -21.89 -33.79
C ALA A 236 0.84 -21.01 -32.88
N ALA A 237 0.25 -20.01 -32.20
CA ALA A 237 0.96 -19.21 -31.20
C ALA A 237 1.32 -20.04 -29.97
N VAL A 238 0.40 -20.89 -29.48
CA VAL A 238 0.66 -21.81 -28.36
C VAL A 238 1.76 -22.81 -28.71
N ALA A 239 1.74 -23.38 -29.92
CA ALA A 239 2.79 -24.28 -30.38
C ALA A 239 4.16 -23.60 -30.49
N ARG A 240 4.21 -22.33 -30.90
CA ARG A 240 5.45 -21.54 -30.99
C ARG A 240 6.04 -21.19 -29.63
N LEU A 241 5.21 -21.07 -28.60
CA LEU A 241 5.65 -20.76 -27.23
C LEU A 241 6.28 -21.99 -26.54
N ARG A 242 5.86 -23.20 -26.90
CA ARG A 242 6.34 -24.46 -26.30
C ARG A 242 7.66 -24.90 -26.90
#